data_AF-A0A3D2LA06-F1
#
_entry.id   AF-A0A3D2LA06-F1
#
_cell.length_a   1.000
_cell.length_b   1.000
_cell.length_c   1.000
_cell.angle_alpha   90.00
_cell.angle_beta   90.00
_cell.angle_gamma   90.00
#
_symmetry.space_group_name_H-M   'P 1'
#
loop_
_entity.id
_entity.type
_entity.pdbx_description
1 polymer ?
#
loop_
_entity_poly.entity_id
_entity_poly.type
_entity_poly.pdbx_seq_one_letter_code
_entity_poly.pdbx_strand_id
1 'polypeptide(L)' 'MKIAFFGDVVGKPGRQAVLDHLPGLKARMRLDFAVVNAENAAGGFGLTSVI' A
#
# COMPACT_ATOMS: atom_id res chain seq x y z
N MET A 1 14.04 0.84 14.74
CA MET A 1 12.87 1.28 13.97
C MET A 1 12.90 0.59 12.60
N LYS A 2 11.86 -0.15 12.23
CA LYS A 2 11.73 -0.90 10.98
C LYS A 2 10.68 -0.22 10.10
N ILE A 3 11.11 0.22 8.92
CA ILE A 3 10.26 0.86 7.92
C ILE A 3 10.23 -0.02 6.68
N ALA A 4 9.04 -0.23 6.12
CA ALA A 4 8.90 -0.83 4.79
C ALA A 4 8.43 0.23 3.80
N PHE A 5 9.02 0.21 2.60
CA PHE A 5 8.61 1.02 1.48
C PHE A 5 8.06 0.09 0.39
N PHE A 6 6.86 0.39 -0.10
CA PHE A 6 6.22 -0.31 -1.20
C PHE A 6 6.16 0.62 -2.41
N GLY A 7 6.50 0.06 -3.56
CA GLY A 7 6.34 0.75 -4.84
C GLY A 7 4.87 0.95 -5.21
N ASP A 8 4.64 1.22 -6.48
CA ASP A 8 3.36 1.69 -6.99
C ASP A 8 2.20 0.75 -6.71
N VAL A 9 1.17 1.31 -6.09
CA VAL A 9 -0.17 0.74 -6.07
C VAL A 9 -0.88 1.10 -7.35
N VAL A 10 -1.18 0.09 -8.16
CA VAL A 10 -1.85 0.27 -9.46
C VAL A 10 -3.29 -0.23 -9.41
N GLY A 11 -4.24 0.69 -9.52
CA GLY A 11 -5.67 0.41 -9.65
C GLY A 11 -6.27 -0.44 -8.51
N LYS A 12 -7.44 -1.02 -8.77
CA LYS A 12 -8.16 -1.86 -7.80
C LYS A 12 -7.33 -3.05 -7.29
N PRO A 13 -6.60 -3.82 -8.15
CA PRO A 13 -5.82 -4.95 -7.69
C PRO A 13 -4.71 -4.55 -6.70
N GLY A 14 -3.99 -3.46 -6.98
CA GLY A 14 -2.96 -2.96 -6.09
C GLY A 14 -3.52 -2.52 -4.74
N ARG A 15 -4.65 -1.77 -4.75
CA ARG A 15 -5.30 -1.34 -3.50
C ARG A 15 -5.74 -2.55 -2.67
N GLN A 16 -6.34 -3.55 -3.30
CA GLN A 16 -6.78 -4.76 -2.62
C GLN A 16 -5.60 -5.55 -2.02
N ALA A 17 -4.51 -5.72 -2.77
CA ALA A 17 -3.32 -6.40 -2.28
C ALA A 17 -2.71 -5.71 -1.04
N VAL A 18 -2.69 -4.38 -1.02
CA VAL A 18 -2.24 -3.62 0.16
C VAL A 18 -3.18 -3.85 1.35
N LEU A 19 -4.49 -3.74 1.16
CA LEU A 19 -5.47 -3.92 2.23
C LEU A 19 -5.43 -5.34 2.82
N ASP A 20 -5.30 -6.36 1.98
CA ASP A 20 -5.36 -7.75 2.40
C ASP A 20 -4.06 -8.25 3.04
N HIS A 21 -2.91 -7.75 2.61
CA HIS A 21 -1.61 -8.33 2.99
C HIS A 21 -0.75 -7.45 3.91
N LEU A 22 -0.81 -6.12 3.77
CA LEU A 22 0.07 -5.22 4.53
C LEU A 22 -0.13 -5.34 6.05
N PRO A 23 -1.36 -5.48 6.60
CA PRO A 23 -1.54 -5.66 8.04
C PRO A 23 -0.83 -6.91 8.58
N GLY A 24 -0.96 -8.04 7.88
CA GLY A 24 -0.29 -9.29 8.24
C GLY A 24 1.24 -9.19 8.12
N LEU A 25 1.73 -8.52 7.08
CA LEU A 25 3.16 -8.28 6.88
C LEU A 25 3.75 -7.39 7.98
N LYS A 26 3.04 -6.31 8.36
CA LYS A 26 3.39 -5.43 9.47
C LYS A 26 3.55 -6.20 10.77
N ALA A 27 2.58 -7.06 11.10
CA ALA A 27 2.63 -7.88 12.31
C ALA A 27 3.80 -8.87 12.29
N ARG A 28 3.96 -9.63 11.19
CA ARG A 28 4.99 -10.67 11.06
C ARG A 28 6.41 -10.12 11.10
N MET A 29 6.64 -8.97 10.47
CA MET A 29 7.98 -8.37 10.39
C MET A 29 8.26 -7.38 11.53
N ARG A 30 7.24 -7.06 12.34
CA ARG A 30 7.25 -6.02 13.37
C ARG A 30 7.63 -4.65 12.79
N LEU A 31 6.95 -4.25 11.72
CA LEU A 31 7.18 -2.94 11.09
C LEU A 31 6.61 -1.84 11.98
N ASP A 32 7.41 -0.81 12.23
CA ASP A 32 6.98 0.39 12.95
C ASP A 32 6.20 1.33 12.01
N PHE A 33 6.61 1.40 10.73
CA PHE A 33 6.00 2.25 9.72
C PHE A 33 6.00 1.61 8.33
N ALA A 34 5.02 1.97 7.50
CA ALA A 34 4.93 1.54 6.10
C ALA A 34 4.61 2.74 5.21
N VAL A 35 5.38 2.89 4.12
CA VAL A 35 5.17 3.90 3.08
C VAL A 35 4.76 3.18 1.81
N VAL A 36 3.75 3.68 1.12
CA VAL A 36 3.21 3.09 -0.11
C VAL A 36 3.09 4.18 -1.16
N ASN A 37 3.68 4.00 -2.35
CA ASN A 37 3.44 4.91 -3.47
C ASN A 37 2.03 4.68 -4.02
N ALA A 38 1.22 5.73 -4.07
CA ALA A 38 -0.18 5.67 -4.50
C ALA A 38 -0.46 6.44 -5.80
N GLU A 39 0.56 6.83 -6.57
CA GLU A 39 0.39 7.66 -7.78
C GLU A 39 -0.45 6.99 -8.88
N ASN A 40 -0.66 5.68 -8.84
CA ASN A 40 -1.44 4.92 -9.81
C ASN A 40 -2.70 4.29 -9.19
N ALA A 41 -3.07 4.69 -7.97
CA ALA A 41 -4.09 4.01 -7.19
C ALA A 41 -5.50 4.20 -7.77
N ALA A 42 -5.81 5.34 -8.38
CA ALA A 42 -7.12 5.64 -8.98
C ALA A 42 -7.22 5.11 -10.42
N GLY A 43 -7.54 3.81 -10.56
CA GLY A 43 -7.75 3.21 -11.89
C GLY A 43 -6.51 3.21 -12.80
N GLY A 44 -5.31 3.37 -12.23
CA GLY A 44 -4.05 3.41 -12.97
C GLY A 44 -3.44 4.80 -13.14
N PHE A 45 -4.07 5.88 -12.68
CA PHE A 45 -3.50 7.23 -12.71
C PHE A 45 -4.05 8.12 -11.60
N GLY A 46 -3.15 8.72 -10.82
CA GLY A 46 -3.45 9.56 -9.67
C GLY A 46 -4.01 8.82 -8.46
N LEU A 47 -4.55 9.60 -7.54
CA LEU A 47 -5.21 9.17 -6.30
C LEU A 47 -6.52 9.95 -6.12
N THR A 48 -7.57 9.27 -5.68
CA THR A 48 -8.87 9.88 -5.34
C THR A 48 -8.99 10.04 -3.83
N SER A 49 -9.79 11.03 -3.38
CA SER A 49 -10.11 11.21 -1.95
C SER A 49 -10.97 10.08 -1.39
N VAL A 50 -11.65 9.34 -2.26
CA VAL A 50 -12.40 8.13 -1.93
C VAL A 50 -11.50 6.93 -2.25
N ILE A 51 -11.20 6.11 -1.25
CA ILE A 51 -10.36 4.90 -1.38
C ILE A 51 -11.26 3.67 -1.60
#